data_AF-A0A523YTX2-F1
#
_entry.id   AF-A0A523YTX2-F1
#
_cell.length_a   1.000
_cell.length_b   1.000
_cell.length_c   1.000
_cell.angle_alpha   90.00
_cell.angle_beta   90.00
_cell.angle_gamma   90.00
#
_symmetry.space_group_name_H-M   'P 1'
#
loop_
_entity.id
_entity.type
_entity.pdbx_description
1 polymer ?
#
loop_
_entity_poly.entity_id
_entity_poly.type
_entity_poly.pdbx_seq_one_letter_code
_entity_poly.pdbx_strand_id
1 'polypeptide(L)'
;MKEDVAVKSYVDDLFRYLDTYESSYAQFETEAFLQTYNGIYAVFQALLKQRDKAVALDEFFLDKIKLSPLTSSDLRQLTIQVLITFFESEADIDGLSNRAYSYCRGIRGVKQDVPFFEHHLAPLLFSDGSLNNNYRLNSFLLNEIARYLNKFGKSLTADLSPEQFAAMGDPLKFLELARRRQQLGADIIADRTSLEFHLQRVDTFTKLKQKSRLYEHYLKEWNYLREKSFWSRVKAVLGELGGKIKGVFFSWRYFRLVITQRNPAFLYYGLIILFFILLAVYVPMKWGDYSQGQFDQFEKRSHTVQGDAGR
;
A
#
# COMPACT_ATOMS: atom_id res chain seq x y z
N MET A 1 -1.57 -3.71 -40.22
CA MET A 1 -2.24 -2.44 -40.57
C MET A 1 -3.18 -1.92 -39.49
N LYS A 2 -4.25 -2.63 -39.06
CA LYS A 2 -5.14 -2.12 -37.98
C LYS A 2 -4.48 -2.01 -36.60
N GLU A 3 -3.66 -3.00 -36.21
CA GLU A 3 -2.94 -2.98 -34.92
C GLU A 3 -1.85 -1.89 -34.88
N ASP A 4 -1.18 -1.62 -36.00
CA ASP A 4 -0.05 -0.67 -36.06
C ASP A 4 -0.51 0.78 -35.86
N VAL A 5 -1.70 1.11 -36.38
CA VAL A 5 -2.34 2.41 -36.17
C VAL A 5 -2.78 2.57 -34.72
N ALA A 6 -3.27 1.49 -34.09
CA ALA A 6 -3.73 1.54 -32.71
C ALA A 6 -2.58 1.80 -31.72
N VAL A 7 -1.41 1.17 -31.91
CA VAL A 7 -0.26 1.33 -30.99
C VAL A 7 0.34 2.73 -31.09
N LYS A 8 0.49 3.26 -32.31
CA LYS A 8 0.96 4.64 -32.50
C LYS A 8 -0.01 5.65 -31.88
N SER A 9 -1.31 5.41 -31.96
CA SER A 9 -2.31 6.23 -31.27
C SER A 9 -2.13 6.19 -29.75
N TYR A 10 -1.85 5.02 -29.16
CA TYR A 10 -1.57 4.95 -27.72
C TYR A 10 -0.28 5.70 -27.35
N VAL A 11 0.75 5.65 -28.19
CA VAL A 11 1.97 6.42 -27.98
C VAL A 11 1.68 7.93 -28.08
N ASP A 12 0.89 8.37 -29.06
CA ASP A 12 0.43 9.76 -29.15
C ASP A 12 -0.32 10.20 -27.88
N ASP A 13 -1.25 9.37 -27.41
CA ASP A 13 -2.00 9.64 -26.18
C ASP A 13 -1.09 9.70 -24.95
N LEU A 14 -0.09 8.80 -24.85
CA LEU A 14 0.88 8.80 -23.76
C LEU A 14 1.63 10.13 -23.70
N PHE A 15 2.17 10.60 -24.83
CA PHE A 15 2.90 11.86 -24.88
C PHE A 15 1.97 13.06 -24.61
N ARG A 16 0.72 13.02 -25.09
CA ARG A 16 -0.29 14.03 -24.72
C ARG A 16 -0.51 14.07 -23.21
N TYR A 17 -0.63 12.93 -22.54
CA TYR A 17 -0.79 12.90 -21.08
C TYR A 17 0.45 13.44 -20.34
N LEU A 18 1.66 13.19 -20.85
CA LEU A 18 2.88 13.79 -20.30
C LEU A 18 2.86 15.32 -20.46
N ASP A 19 2.46 15.81 -21.63
CA ASP A 19 2.33 17.25 -21.88
C ASP A 19 1.24 17.90 -21.00
N THR A 20 0.10 17.21 -20.81
CA THR A 20 -0.98 17.65 -19.89
C THR A 20 -0.50 17.67 -18.44
N TYR A 21 0.27 16.67 -18.00
CA TYR A 21 0.85 16.64 -16.66
C TYR A 21 1.74 17.86 -16.40
N GLU A 22 2.53 18.26 -17.41
CA GLU A 22 3.46 19.39 -17.36
C GLU A 22 2.78 20.76 -17.42
N SER A 23 1.77 20.90 -18.27
CA SER A 23 1.13 22.19 -18.55
C SER A 23 -0.14 22.47 -17.73
N SER A 24 -0.87 21.42 -17.35
CA SER A 24 -2.20 21.52 -16.74
C SER A 24 -2.52 20.29 -15.88
N TYR A 25 -1.82 20.14 -14.76
CA TYR A 25 -1.98 18.98 -13.88
C TYR A 25 -3.43 18.74 -13.40
N ALA A 26 -4.25 19.79 -13.28
CA ALA A 26 -5.66 19.66 -12.92
C ALA A 26 -6.50 18.86 -13.95
N GLN A 27 -6.04 18.78 -15.20
CA GLN A 27 -6.68 18.01 -16.28
C GLN A 27 -6.03 16.63 -16.46
N PHE A 28 -5.00 16.30 -15.68
CA PHE A 28 -4.30 15.03 -15.80
C PHE A 28 -5.14 13.88 -15.24
N GLU A 29 -5.50 12.93 -16.10
CA GLU A 29 -6.27 11.75 -15.74
C GLU A 29 -5.35 10.56 -15.46
N THR A 30 -5.12 10.28 -14.17
CA THR A 30 -4.18 9.23 -13.75
C THR A 30 -4.56 7.86 -14.30
N GLU A 31 -5.82 7.42 -14.14
CA GLU A 31 -6.23 6.08 -14.57
C GLU A 31 -6.17 5.92 -16.10
N ALA A 32 -6.49 6.96 -16.85
CA ALA A 32 -6.37 6.94 -18.31
C ALA A 32 -4.90 6.81 -18.74
N PHE A 33 -3.99 7.58 -18.11
CA PHE A 33 -2.55 7.45 -18.33
C PHE A 33 -2.04 6.02 -18.03
N LEU A 34 -2.45 5.43 -16.90
CA LEU A 34 -2.06 4.07 -16.52
C LEU A 34 -2.55 3.02 -17.53
N GLN A 35 -3.79 3.16 -18.02
CA GLN A 35 -4.35 2.27 -19.03
C GLN A 35 -3.60 2.38 -20.36
N THR A 36 -3.30 3.60 -20.81
CA THR A 36 -2.52 3.85 -22.02
C THR A 36 -1.12 3.24 -21.91
N TYR A 37 -0.42 3.44 -20.79
CA TYR A 37 0.89 2.82 -20.56
C TYR A 37 0.82 1.30 -20.67
N ASN A 38 -0.13 0.67 -19.97
CA ASN A 38 -0.28 -0.78 -19.98
C ASN A 38 -0.66 -1.31 -21.36
N GLY A 39 -1.49 -0.58 -22.11
CA GLY A 39 -1.87 -0.90 -23.48
C GLY A 39 -0.66 -0.91 -24.42
N ILE A 40 0.25 0.05 -24.29
CA ILE A 40 1.51 0.07 -25.05
C ILE A 40 2.39 -1.13 -24.67
N TYR A 41 2.62 -1.34 -23.37
CA TYR A 41 3.48 -2.41 -22.88
C TYR A 41 3.00 -3.80 -23.31
N ALA A 42 1.68 -4.05 -23.28
CA ALA A 42 1.08 -5.34 -23.67
C ALA A 42 1.43 -5.77 -25.11
N VAL A 43 1.80 -4.81 -25.97
CA VAL A 43 2.09 -5.05 -27.37
C VAL A 43 3.57 -5.44 -27.59
N PHE A 44 4.47 -5.16 -26.65
CA PHE A 44 5.91 -5.38 -26.83
C PHE A 44 6.24 -6.84 -27.15
N GLN A 45 5.65 -7.78 -26.41
CA GLN A 45 5.82 -9.22 -26.67
C GLN A 45 5.29 -9.65 -28.04
N ALA A 46 4.23 -9.00 -28.56
CA ALA A 46 3.70 -9.30 -29.89
C ALA A 46 4.65 -8.79 -31.01
N LEU A 47 5.41 -7.73 -30.75
CA LEU A 47 6.35 -7.12 -31.70
C LEU A 47 7.62 -7.94 -31.90
N LEU A 48 7.97 -8.84 -30.98
CA LEU A 48 9.07 -9.80 -31.16
C LEU A 48 8.97 -10.55 -32.50
N LYS A 49 7.75 -10.92 -32.90
CA LYS A 49 7.52 -11.68 -34.14
C LYS A 49 7.34 -10.78 -35.36
N GLN A 50 7.35 -9.46 -35.20
CA GLN A 50 6.98 -8.49 -36.22
C GLN A 50 8.03 -7.37 -36.32
N ARG A 51 9.24 -7.76 -36.74
CA ARG A 51 10.45 -6.91 -36.77
C ARG A 51 10.24 -5.52 -37.39
N ASP A 52 9.71 -5.44 -38.60
CA ASP A 52 9.55 -4.15 -39.30
C ASP A 52 8.68 -3.16 -38.51
N LYS A 53 7.71 -3.70 -37.75
CA LYS A 53 6.84 -2.89 -36.90
C LYS A 53 7.53 -2.46 -35.62
N ALA A 54 8.37 -3.31 -35.03
CA ALA A 54 9.19 -2.94 -33.89
C ALA A 54 10.11 -1.76 -34.26
N VAL A 55 10.79 -1.84 -35.41
CA VAL A 55 11.64 -0.74 -35.91
C VAL A 55 10.82 0.53 -36.16
N ALA A 56 9.67 0.43 -36.83
CA ALA A 56 8.83 1.59 -37.10
C ALA A 56 8.22 2.23 -35.84
N LEU A 57 8.03 1.44 -34.77
CA LEU A 57 7.57 1.94 -33.47
C LEU A 57 8.71 2.57 -32.67
N ASP A 58 9.90 1.99 -32.69
CA ASP A 58 11.12 2.55 -32.09
C ASP A 58 11.44 3.94 -32.67
N GLU A 59 11.41 4.07 -34.00
CA GLU A 59 11.61 5.36 -34.68
C GLU A 59 10.52 6.36 -34.27
N PHE A 60 9.27 5.91 -34.17
CA PHE A 60 8.16 6.78 -33.73
C PHE A 60 8.33 7.25 -32.28
N PHE A 61 8.77 6.37 -31.37
CA PHE A 61 9.13 6.76 -30.01
C PHE A 61 10.26 7.78 -30.02
N LEU A 62 11.33 7.54 -30.77
CA LEU A 62 12.47 8.45 -30.84
C LEU A 62 12.06 9.85 -31.27
N ASP A 63 11.22 9.95 -32.30
CA ASP A 63 10.72 11.23 -32.82
C ASP A 63 9.94 11.98 -31.74
N LYS A 64 9.04 11.28 -31.02
CA LYS A 64 8.27 11.87 -29.90
C LYS A 64 9.15 12.29 -28.72
N ILE A 65 10.12 11.46 -28.36
CA ILE A 65 11.06 11.72 -27.26
C ILE A 65 11.89 12.97 -27.53
N LYS A 66 12.27 13.23 -28.78
CA LYS A 66 13.08 14.39 -29.15
C LYS A 66 12.33 15.72 -29.12
N LEU A 67 10.99 15.71 -29.08
CA LEU A 67 10.19 16.94 -29.08
C LEU A 67 10.35 17.75 -27.78
N SER A 68 10.60 17.07 -26.65
CA SER A 68 10.72 17.70 -25.34
C SER A 68 11.83 17.06 -24.50
N PRO A 69 12.59 17.83 -23.70
CA PRO A 69 13.59 17.26 -22.80
C PRO A 69 13.01 16.21 -21.85
N LEU A 70 13.74 15.11 -21.60
CA LEU A 70 13.27 14.09 -20.64
C LEU A 70 13.11 14.65 -19.22
N THR A 71 13.89 15.67 -18.87
CA THR A 71 13.91 16.30 -17.55
C THR A 71 12.82 17.37 -17.37
N SER A 72 11.90 17.53 -18.34
CA SER A 72 10.79 18.50 -18.22
C SER A 72 9.86 18.20 -17.05
N SER A 73 9.66 16.92 -16.72
CA SER A 73 8.96 16.47 -15.52
C SER A 73 9.53 15.15 -15.03
N ASP A 74 9.34 14.89 -13.74
CA ASP A 74 9.62 13.58 -13.14
C ASP A 74 8.80 12.47 -13.81
N LEU A 75 7.51 12.69 -14.10
CA LEU A 75 6.66 11.73 -14.78
C LEU A 75 7.20 11.39 -16.17
N ARG A 76 7.59 12.38 -16.98
CA ARG A 76 8.18 12.14 -18.31
C ARG A 76 9.46 11.33 -18.19
N GLN A 77 10.36 11.74 -17.29
CA GLN A 77 11.63 11.05 -17.13
C GLN A 77 11.44 9.59 -16.70
N LEU A 78 10.61 9.34 -15.69
CA LEU A 78 10.32 8.01 -15.17
C LEU A 78 9.65 7.15 -16.24
N THR A 79 8.58 7.66 -16.85
CA THR A 79 7.78 6.92 -17.84
C THR A 79 8.61 6.51 -19.04
N ILE A 80 9.30 7.47 -19.68
CA ILE A 80 10.04 7.21 -20.90
C ILE A 80 11.24 6.31 -20.60
N GLN A 81 12.00 6.58 -19.54
CA GLN A 81 13.16 5.75 -19.24
C GLN A 81 12.77 4.31 -18.91
N VAL A 82 11.69 4.08 -18.17
CA VAL A 82 11.23 2.72 -17.85
C VAL A 82 10.65 2.04 -19.10
N LEU A 83 9.72 2.69 -19.80
CA LEU A 83 9.01 2.10 -20.94
C LEU A 83 9.94 1.75 -22.10
N ILE A 84 10.87 2.65 -22.46
CA ILE A 84 11.79 2.44 -23.56
C ILE A 84 12.84 1.37 -23.23
N THR A 85 13.26 1.27 -21.97
CA THR A 85 14.14 0.18 -21.54
C THR A 85 13.42 -1.17 -21.62
N PHE A 86 12.14 -1.23 -21.22
CA PHE A 86 11.32 -2.43 -21.45
C PHE A 86 11.16 -2.75 -22.93
N PHE A 87 10.92 -1.74 -23.77
CA PHE A 87 10.77 -1.94 -25.20
C PHE A 87 12.02 -2.58 -25.81
N GLU A 88 13.21 -2.07 -25.50
CA GLU A 88 14.46 -2.68 -25.97
C GLU A 88 14.60 -4.12 -25.45
N SER A 89 14.42 -4.34 -24.15
CA SER A 89 14.64 -5.66 -23.57
C SER A 89 13.58 -6.71 -23.95
N GLU A 90 12.41 -6.28 -24.45
CA GLU A 90 11.29 -7.17 -24.80
C GLU A 90 10.95 -7.25 -26.28
N ALA A 91 11.33 -6.28 -27.10
CA ALA A 91 10.98 -6.23 -28.52
C ALA A 91 12.21 -6.23 -29.43
N ASP A 92 13.40 -5.83 -28.96
CA ASP A 92 14.62 -5.83 -29.76
C ASP A 92 15.33 -7.18 -29.71
N ILE A 93 15.31 -7.91 -30.82
CA ILE A 93 15.94 -9.24 -30.92
C ILE A 93 17.34 -9.15 -31.55
N ASP A 94 17.52 -8.23 -32.51
CA ASP A 94 18.69 -8.19 -33.39
C ASP A 94 19.46 -6.86 -33.32
N GLY A 95 19.11 -5.96 -32.39
CA GLY A 95 19.83 -4.71 -32.19
C GLY A 95 19.39 -3.58 -33.13
N LEU A 96 18.27 -3.75 -33.85
CA LEU A 96 17.82 -2.80 -34.88
C LEU A 96 16.67 -1.90 -34.42
N SER A 97 16.00 -2.25 -33.33
CA SER A 97 14.88 -1.51 -32.74
C SER A 97 15.26 -0.90 -31.38
N ASN A 98 16.43 -0.28 -31.31
CA ASN A 98 16.99 0.29 -30.08
C ASN A 98 17.41 1.76 -30.21
N ARG A 99 16.95 2.49 -31.23
CA ARG A 99 17.34 3.89 -31.42
C ARG A 99 16.79 4.78 -30.31
N ALA A 100 15.53 4.60 -29.93
CA ALA A 100 14.94 5.32 -28.79
C ALA A 100 15.70 5.00 -27.49
N TYR A 101 16.00 3.72 -27.25
CA TYR A 101 16.78 3.28 -26.09
C TYR A 101 18.19 3.88 -26.10
N SER A 102 18.91 3.78 -27.21
CA SER A 102 20.25 4.32 -27.37
C SER A 102 20.30 5.82 -27.12
N TYR A 103 19.30 6.56 -27.60
CA TYR A 103 19.14 7.99 -27.30
C TYR A 103 18.92 8.24 -25.81
N CYS A 104 17.93 7.58 -25.21
CA CYS A 104 17.60 7.71 -23.78
C CYS A 104 18.78 7.34 -22.88
N ARG A 105 19.51 6.27 -23.21
CA ARG A 105 20.75 5.84 -22.53
C ARG A 105 21.88 6.84 -22.73
N GLY A 106 21.99 7.42 -23.93
CA GLY A 106 22.98 8.44 -24.29
C GLY A 106 22.95 9.68 -23.41
N ILE A 107 21.79 10.02 -22.84
CA ILE A 107 21.61 11.19 -21.95
C ILE A 107 21.66 10.86 -20.45
N ARG A 108 21.72 9.59 -20.05
CA ARG A 108 21.86 9.20 -18.63
C ARG A 108 23.24 9.53 -18.09
N GLY A 109 23.32 9.91 -16.82
CA GLY A 109 24.58 9.96 -16.07
C GLY A 109 25.19 8.57 -15.85
N VAL A 110 24.34 7.54 -15.72
CA VAL A 110 24.75 6.13 -15.57
C VAL A 110 24.18 5.33 -16.74
N LYS A 111 25.06 4.67 -17.51
CA LYS A 111 24.67 3.98 -18.75
C LYS A 111 24.08 2.59 -18.53
N GLN A 112 24.31 1.97 -17.38
CA GLN A 112 23.79 0.65 -17.07
C GLN A 112 22.36 0.77 -16.52
N ASP A 113 21.43 -0.07 -16.99
CA ASP A 113 20.01 0.03 -16.65
C ASP A 113 19.75 -0.16 -15.15
N VAL A 114 20.26 -1.25 -14.57
CA VAL A 114 20.04 -1.59 -13.15
C VAL A 114 20.54 -0.47 -12.22
N PRO A 115 21.82 -0.03 -12.29
CA PRO A 115 22.29 1.05 -11.43
C PRO A 115 21.59 2.39 -11.69
N PHE A 116 21.17 2.67 -12.93
CA PHE A 116 20.39 3.86 -13.22
C PHE A 116 19.00 3.81 -12.57
N PHE A 117 18.35 2.65 -12.59
CA PHE A 117 17.04 2.46 -11.96
C PHE A 117 17.14 2.58 -10.43
N GLU A 118 18.14 1.93 -9.84
CA GLU A 118 18.37 1.90 -8.39
C GLU A 118 18.84 3.25 -7.82
N HIS A 119 19.73 3.95 -8.52
CA HIS A 119 20.41 5.13 -7.97
C HIS A 119 19.97 6.46 -8.58
N HIS A 120 19.14 6.44 -9.63
CA HIS A 120 18.60 7.67 -10.23
C HIS A 120 17.06 7.67 -10.25
N LEU A 121 16.42 6.69 -10.88
CA LEU A 121 14.95 6.69 -11.01
C LEU A 121 14.22 6.41 -9.70
N ALA A 122 14.68 5.44 -8.90
CA ALA A 122 14.09 5.19 -7.60
C ALA A 122 14.20 6.42 -6.68
N PRO A 123 15.38 7.06 -6.49
CA PRO A 123 15.45 8.32 -5.75
C PRO A 123 14.52 9.42 -6.28
N LEU A 124 14.38 9.55 -7.60
CA LEU A 124 13.45 10.52 -8.22
C LEU A 124 11.98 10.26 -7.86
N LEU A 125 11.55 9.00 -7.71
CA LEU A 125 10.21 8.66 -7.22
C LEU A 125 9.98 9.09 -5.77
N PHE A 126 11.04 9.17 -4.98
CA PHE A 126 10.95 9.45 -3.54
C PHE A 126 11.38 10.87 -3.18
N SER A 127 11.66 11.73 -4.16
CA SER A 127 11.95 13.13 -3.90
C SER A 127 10.71 13.87 -3.40
N ASP A 128 10.92 14.93 -2.63
CA ASP A 128 9.83 15.74 -2.09
C ASP A 128 8.99 16.33 -3.23
N GLY A 129 7.66 16.14 -3.15
CA GLY A 129 6.72 16.61 -4.17
C GLY A 129 6.70 15.79 -5.47
N SER A 130 7.48 14.71 -5.55
CA SER A 130 7.53 13.83 -6.73
C SER A 130 6.14 13.39 -7.17
N LEU A 131 5.94 13.40 -8.48
CA LEU A 131 4.71 13.08 -9.17
C LEU A 131 3.52 13.91 -8.67
N ASN A 132 3.72 15.16 -8.28
CA ASN A 132 2.70 16.03 -7.68
C ASN A 132 2.00 15.39 -6.47
N ASN A 133 2.73 14.56 -5.71
CA ASN A 133 2.21 13.74 -4.61
C ASN A 133 1.09 12.77 -5.03
N ASN A 134 1.05 12.37 -6.29
CA ASN A 134 0.11 11.36 -6.78
C ASN A 134 0.60 9.96 -6.40
N TYR A 135 0.16 9.48 -5.24
CA TYR A 135 0.63 8.19 -4.71
C TYR A 135 0.23 6.99 -5.58
N ARG A 136 -0.91 7.07 -6.29
CA ARG A 136 -1.32 6.02 -7.23
C ARG A 136 -0.34 5.88 -8.39
N LEU A 137 0.06 7.01 -8.97
CA LEU A 137 1.05 7.07 -10.05
C LEU A 137 2.44 6.67 -9.55
N ASN A 138 2.79 7.07 -8.33
CA ASN A 138 4.05 6.67 -7.68
C ASN A 138 4.12 5.15 -7.48
N SER A 139 3.08 4.54 -6.89
CA SER A 139 3.00 3.09 -6.71
C SER A 139 3.06 2.34 -8.02
N PHE A 140 2.41 2.86 -9.07
CA PHE A 140 2.50 2.27 -10.40
C PHE A 140 3.93 2.24 -10.92
N LEU A 141 4.62 3.39 -10.95
CA LEU A 141 5.98 3.48 -11.48
C LEU A 141 7.01 2.70 -10.64
N LEU A 142 6.85 2.67 -9.31
CA LEU A 142 7.69 1.81 -8.47
C LEU A 142 7.53 0.34 -8.83
N ASN A 143 6.28 -0.11 -9.05
CA ASN A 143 6.01 -1.48 -9.46
C ASN A 143 6.59 -1.79 -10.85
N GLU A 144 6.56 -0.84 -11.78
CA GLU A 144 7.16 -0.99 -13.11
C GLU A 144 8.69 -1.14 -13.04
N ILE A 145 9.35 -0.31 -12.23
CA ILE A 145 10.79 -0.44 -11.97
C ILE A 145 11.10 -1.78 -11.32
N ALA A 146 10.35 -2.18 -10.29
CA ALA A 146 10.51 -3.47 -9.62
C ALA A 146 10.33 -4.65 -10.58
N ARG A 147 9.33 -4.56 -11.48
CA ARG A 147 9.04 -5.57 -12.50
C ARG A 147 10.21 -5.71 -13.46
N TYR A 148 10.78 -4.59 -13.92
CA TYR A 148 11.96 -4.60 -14.79
C TYR A 148 13.13 -5.29 -14.11
N LEU A 149 13.45 -4.88 -12.88
CA LEU A 149 14.59 -5.41 -12.13
C LEU A 149 14.42 -6.88 -11.75
N ASN A 150 13.19 -7.36 -11.53
CA ASN A 150 12.94 -8.77 -11.30
C ASN A 150 13.10 -9.62 -12.56
N LYS A 151 12.80 -9.06 -13.75
CA LYS A 151 12.89 -9.78 -15.02
C LYS A 151 14.30 -9.75 -15.62
N PHE A 152 14.98 -8.60 -15.56
CA PHE A 152 16.25 -8.35 -16.26
C PHE A 152 17.41 -7.96 -15.33
N GLY A 153 17.13 -7.67 -14.06
CA GLY A 153 18.13 -7.30 -13.08
C GLY A 153 18.76 -8.49 -12.35
N LYS A 154 19.45 -8.19 -11.23
CA LYS A 154 20.03 -9.22 -10.37
C LYS A 154 18.92 -10.02 -9.69
N SER A 155 19.14 -11.32 -9.51
CA SER A 155 18.22 -12.17 -8.72
C SER A 155 18.02 -11.62 -7.31
N LEU A 156 16.79 -11.74 -6.82
CA LEU A 156 16.40 -11.31 -5.49
C LEU A 156 17.18 -12.09 -4.42
N THR A 157 17.69 -11.37 -3.42
CA THR A 157 18.39 -11.96 -2.28
C THR A 157 17.36 -12.38 -1.23
N ALA A 158 16.95 -13.65 -1.24
CA ALA A 158 15.89 -14.15 -0.39
C ALA A 158 16.24 -14.05 1.12
N ASP A 159 17.52 -14.22 1.45
CA ASP A 159 18.13 -14.27 2.78
C ASP A 159 18.61 -12.92 3.33
N LEU A 160 18.11 -11.80 2.77
CA LEU A 160 18.44 -10.47 3.24
C LEU A 160 18.08 -10.30 4.74
N SER A 161 19.06 -9.93 5.55
CA SER A 161 18.87 -9.69 6.99
C SER A 161 18.24 -8.32 7.29
N PRO A 162 17.56 -8.14 8.43
CA PRO A 162 17.07 -6.83 8.88
C PRO A 162 18.14 -5.75 8.95
N GLU A 163 19.38 -6.10 9.31
CA GLU A 163 20.52 -5.20 9.41
C GLU A 163 20.96 -4.71 8.03
N GLN A 164 21.08 -5.62 7.06
CA GLN A 164 21.38 -5.27 5.67
C GLN A 164 20.27 -4.40 5.07
N PHE A 165 19.01 -4.73 5.34
CA PHE A 165 17.88 -3.90 4.94
C PHE A 165 17.95 -2.51 5.58
N ALA A 166 18.28 -2.41 6.86
CA ALA A 166 18.39 -1.13 7.57
C ALA A 166 19.47 -0.22 6.97
N ALA A 167 20.59 -0.79 6.51
CA ALA A 167 21.70 -0.09 5.88
C ALA A 167 21.36 0.50 4.49
N MET A 168 20.30 0.02 3.82
CA MET A 168 19.87 0.56 2.54
C MET A 168 19.30 1.98 2.68
N GLY A 169 19.45 2.79 1.63
CA GLY A 169 18.73 4.05 1.50
C GLY A 169 17.22 3.81 1.38
N ASP A 170 16.39 4.75 1.85
CA ASP A 170 14.93 4.57 1.87
C ASP A 170 14.34 4.26 0.47
N PRO A 171 14.76 4.90 -0.65
CA PRO A 171 14.30 4.51 -1.99
C PRO A 171 14.56 3.04 -2.33
N LEU A 172 15.74 2.52 -1.97
CA LEU A 172 16.12 1.14 -2.21
C LEU A 172 15.36 0.17 -1.30
N LYS A 173 15.05 0.56 -0.07
CA LYS A 173 14.20 -0.23 0.83
C LYS A 173 12.83 -0.50 0.21
N PHE A 174 12.16 0.55 -0.28
CA PHE A 174 10.84 0.40 -0.89
C PHE A 174 10.89 -0.33 -2.22
N LEU A 175 11.93 -0.10 -3.03
CA LEU A 175 12.15 -0.87 -4.25
C LEU A 175 12.36 -2.36 -3.95
N GLU A 176 13.19 -2.70 -2.96
CA GLU A 176 13.41 -4.08 -2.54
C GLU A 176 12.11 -4.72 -2.05
N LEU A 177 11.34 -4.05 -1.18
CA LEU A 177 10.04 -4.55 -0.73
C LEU A 177 9.07 -4.77 -1.90
N ALA A 178 9.00 -3.85 -2.87
CA ALA A 178 8.17 -4.00 -4.06
C ALA A 178 8.60 -5.22 -4.89
N ARG A 179 9.92 -5.40 -5.11
CA ARG A 179 10.48 -6.54 -5.82
C ARG A 179 10.16 -7.86 -5.13
N ARG A 180 10.36 -7.94 -3.81
CA ARG A 180 10.06 -9.11 -2.98
C ARG A 180 8.58 -9.46 -3.02
N ARG A 181 7.69 -8.47 -2.90
CA ARG A 181 6.23 -8.67 -2.99
C ARG A 181 5.81 -9.25 -4.34
N GLN A 182 6.39 -8.78 -5.44
CA GLN A 182 6.08 -9.28 -6.78
C GLN A 182 6.60 -10.71 -7.01
N GLN A 183 7.78 -11.05 -6.50
CA GLN A 183 8.42 -12.34 -6.77
C GLN A 183 8.04 -13.44 -5.76
N LEU A 184 7.85 -13.08 -4.49
CA LEU A 184 7.57 -14.02 -3.40
C LEU A 184 6.10 -14.01 -2.95
N GLY A 185 5.31 -13.04 -3.41
CA GLY A 185 3.87 -12.96 -3.18
C GLY A 185 3.45 -11.87 -2.20
N ALA A 186 2.16 -11.49 -2.29
CA ALA A 186 1.56 -10.41 -1.51
C ALA A 186 1.51 -10.68 0.01
N ASP A 187 1.42 -11.95 0.39
CA ASP A 187 1.21 -12.39 1.78
C ASP A 187 2.50 -12.81 2.49
N ILE A 188 3.67 -12.47 1.93
CA ILE A 188 4.99 -12.84 2.49
C ILE A 188 5.19 -12.41 3.95
N ILE A 189 4.48 -11.39 4.41
CA ILE A 189 4.55 -10.94 5.80
C ILE A 189 4.03 -11.98 6.81
N ALA A 190 3.24 -12.96 6.37
CA ALA A 190 2.77 -14.06 7.20
C ALA A 190 3.82 -15.18 7.37
N ASP A 191 4.81 -15.24 6.48
CA ASP A 191 5.88 -16.23 6.54
C ASP A 191 6.90 -15.85 7.62
N ARG A 192 7.07 -16.73 8.61
CA ARG A 192 7.96 -16.49 9.76
C ARG A 192 9.43 -16.40 9.40
N THR A 193 9.81 -16.90 8.23
CA THR A 193 11.19 -16.89 7.74
C THR A 193 11.47 -15.69 6.84
N SER A 194 10.45 -14.90 6.50
CA SER A 194 10.61 -13.76 5.62
C SER A 194 11.19 -12.54 6.34
N LEU A 195 11.96 -11.75 5.59
CA LEU A 195 12.42 -10.45 6.02
C LEU A 195 11.25 -9.58 6.51
N GLU A 196 10.13 -9.57 5.79
CA GLU A 196 8.94 -8.76 6.06
C GLU A 196 8.36 -9.08 7.44
N PHE A 197 8.28 -10.36 7.80
CA PHE A 197 7.86 -10.78 9.14
C PHE A 197 8.85 -10.30 10.21
N HIS A 198 10.16 -10.42 9.96
CA HIS A 198 11.19 -9.94 10.90
C HIS A 198 11.14 -8.41 11.07
N LEU A 199 11.04 -7.65 9.97
CA LEU A 199 10.90 -6.19 9.97
C LEU A 199 9.65 -5.72 10.71
N GLN A 200 8.55 -6.46 10.58
CA GLN A 200 7.33 -6.20 11.33
C GLN A 200 7.53 -6.40 12.84
N ARG A 201 8.29 -7.42 13.26
CA ARG A 201 8.54 -7.71 14.68
C ARG A 201 9.44 -6.69 15.37
N VAL A 202 10.34 -6.04 14.65
CA VAL A 202 11.25 -5.02 15.18
C VAL A 202 10.75 -3.58 14.96
N ASP A 203 9.47 -3.43 14.64
CA ASP A 203 8.76 -2.17 14.41
C ASP A 203 9.36 -1.29 13.27
N THR A 204 10.11 -1.87 12.33
CA THR A 204 10.73 -1.11 11.22
C THR A 204 9.68 -0.41 10.38
N PHE A 205 8.56 -1.07 10.05
CA PHE A 205 7.49 -0.45 9.27
C PHE A 205 6.82 0.72 10.01
N THR A 206 6.72 0.66 11.34
CA THR A 206 6.18 1.78 12.12
C THR A 206 7.14 2.98 12.10
N LYS A 207 8.46 2.73 12.17
CA LYS A 207 9.48 3.78 12.03
C LYS A 207 9.48 4.40 10.63
N LEU A 208 9.40 3.58 9.57
CA LEU A 208 9.35 4.05 8.20
C LEU A 208 8.09 4.89 7.92
N LYS A 209 6.93 4.45 8.41
CA LYS A 209 5.68 5.19 8.32
C LYS A 209 5.81 6.65 8.81
N GLN A 210 6.54 6.87 9.90
CA GLN A 210 6.68 8.19 10.52
C GLN A 210 7.51 9.18 9.69
N LYS A 211 8.30 8.71 8.73
CA LYS A 211 9.19 9.56 7.93
C LYS A 211 8.48 10.31 6.81
N SER A 212 7.49 9.68 6.15
CA SER A 212 6.82 10.25 4.98
C SER A 212 5.42 9.68 4.79
N ARG A 213 4.49 10.52 4.30
CA ARG A 213 3.13 10.10 3.91
C ARG A 213 3.14 9.10 2.75
N LEU A 214 4.11 9.23 1.85
CA LEU A 214 4.31 8.28 0.76
C LEU A 214 4.68 6.89 1.30
N TYR A 215 5.54 6.82 2.31
CA TYR A 215 5.93 5.57 2.96
C TYR A 215 4.74 4.94 3.69
N GLU A 216 3.94 5.75 4.38
CA GLU A 216 2.68 5.28 4.96
C GLU A 216 1.73 4.71 3.89
N HIS A 217 1.61 5.36 2.73
CA HIS A 217 0.76 4.88 1.64
C HIS A 217 1.18 3.48 1.19
N TYR A 218 2.46 3.28 0.87
CA TYR A 218 3.01 1.98 0.48
C TYR A 218 2.76 0.89 1.53
N LEU A 219 3.11 1.18 2.79
CA LEU A 219 3.00 0.19 3.86
C LEU A 219 1.54 -0.16 4.18
N LYS A 220 0.59 0.76 3.93
CA LYS A 220 -0.85 0.45 3.99
C LYS A 220 -1.29 -0.39 2.80
N GLU A 221 -0.96 0.01 1.58
CA GLU A 221 -1.31 -0.70 0.35
C GLU A 221 -0.81 -2.15 0.38
N TRP A 222 0.37 -2.39 0.97
CA TRP A 222 0.96 -3.72 1.11
C TRP A 222 0.51 -4.48 2.36
N ASN A 223 -0.37 -3.93 3.20
CA ASN A 223 -0.81 -4.50 4.48
C ASN A 223 0.35 -4.81 5.46
N TYR A 224 1.43 -4.03 5.41
CA TYR A 224 2.61 -4.22 6.26
C TYR A 224 2.47 -3.56 7.63
N LEU A 225 1.59 -2.57 7.75
CA LEU A 225 1.25 -1.96 9.03
C LEU A 225 0.31 -2.88 9.82
N ARG A 226 0.73 -3.31 11.01
CA ARG A 226 -0.21 -3.93 11.96
C ARG A 226 -1.22 -2.88 12.40
N GLU A 227 -2.46 -3.03 11.95
CA GLU A 227 -3.57 -2.46 12.67
C GLU A 227 -3.64 -3.18 14.03
N LYS A 228 -3.06 -2.57 15.06
CA LYS A 228 -3.29 -3.01 16.44
C LYS A 228 -4.79 -2.89 16.67
N SER A 229 -5.52 -3.99 16.52
CA SER A 229 -6.93 -4.13 16.86
C SER A 229 -7.14 -3.48 18.21
N PHE A 230 -8.19 -2.67 18.36
CA PHE A 230 -8.56 -2.02 19.61
C PHE A 230 -8.42 -2.96 20.82
N TRP A 231 -8.82 -4.23 20.66
CA TRP A 231 -8.69 -5.31 21.65
C TRP A 231 -7.26 -5.70 22.02
N SER A 232 -6.30 -5.58 21.12
CA SER A 232 -4.88 -5.84 21.42
C SER A 232 -4.26 -4.73 22.28
N ARG A 233 -4.68 -3.47 22.07
CA ARG A 233 -4.30 -2.34 22.93
C ARG A 233 -4.97 -2.44 24.30
N VAL A 234 -6.26 -2.78 24.31
CA VAL A 234 -7.03 -3.04 25.54
C VAL A 234 -6.44 -4.22 26.32
N LYS A 235 -6.07 -5.33 25.67
CA LYS A 235 -5.41 -6.47 26.34
C LYS A 235 -4.04 -6.15 26.90
N ALA A 236 -3.23 -5.33 26.22
CA ALA A 236 -1.94 -4.90 26.75
C ALA A 236 -2.12 -4.04 28.03
N VAL A 237 -3.06 -3.09 27.99
CA VAL A 237 -3.41 -2.24 29.14
C VAL A 237 -4.04 -3.07 30.27
N LEU A 238 -4.93 -4.02 29.96
CA LEU A 238 -5.53 -4.94 30.93
C LEU A 238 -4.53 -5.96 31.47
N GLY A 239 -3.49 -6.34 30.71
CA GLY A 239 -2.42 -7.22 31.17
C GLY A 239 -1.51 -6.52 32.17
N GLU A 240 -1.13 -5.28 31.90
CA GLU A 240 -0.38 -4.44 32.85
C GLU A 240 -1.20 -4.09 34.10
N LEU A 241 -2.50 -3.80 33.94
CA LEU A 241 -3.42 -3.59 35.07
C LEU A 241 -3.70 -4.89 35.83
N GLY A 242 -3.86 -6.02 35.15
CA GLY A 242 -4.13 -7.33 35.74
C GLY A 242 -2.98 -7.84 36.60
N GLY A 243 -1.74 -7.58 36.20
CA GLY A 243 -0.55 -7.83 37.03
C GLY A 243 -0.52 -7.00 38.31
N LYS A 244 -0.99 -5.75 38.26
CA LYS A 244 -1.09 -4.85 39.42
C LYS A 244 -2.29 -5.15 40.31
N ILE A 245 -3.43 -5.51 39.72
CA ILE A 245 -4.69 -5.85 40.41
C ILE A 245 -4.51 -7.14 41.21
N LYS A 246 -3.85 -8.18 40.66
CA LYS A 246 -3.53 -9.39 41.42
C LYS A 246 -2.69 -9.10 42.68
N GLY A 247 -1.80 -8.11 42.66
CA GLY A 247 -1.02 -7.71 43.85
C GLY A 247 -1.82 -6.94 44.90
N VAL A 248 -2.79 -6.13 44.48
CA VAL A 248 -3.55 -5.23 45.37
C VAL A 248 -4.69 -5.95 46.11
N PHE A 249 -5.28 -7.01 45.54
CA PHE A 249 -6.41 -7.73 46.16
C PHE A 249 -6.00 -8.86 47.13
N PHE A 250 -4.72 -9.24 47.23
CA PHE A 250 -4.26 -10.26 48.17
C PHE A 250 -3.89 -9.73 49.56
N SER A 251 -3.86 -8.40 49.77
CA SER A 251 -3.60 -7.84 51.10
C SER A 251 -4.50 -6.66 51.44
N TRP A 252 -5.40 -6.88 52.40
CA TRP A 252 -6.35 -5.89 52.93
C TRP A 252 -5.66 -4.61 53.44
N ARG A 253 -4.40 -4.72 53.85
CA ARG A 253 -3.57 -3.62 54.35
C ARG A 253 -3.11 -2.66 53.24
N TYR A 254 -2.88 -3.14 52.01
CA TYR A 254 -2.54 -2.30 50.86
C TYR A 254 -3.78 -1.67 50.20
N PHE A 255 -4.92 -2.39 50.21
CA PHE A 255 -6.20 -1.85 49.74
C PHE A 255 -6.60 -0.55 50.46
N ARG A 256 -6.41 -0.50 51.79
CA ARG A 256 -6.68 0.69 52.61
C ARG A 256 -5.76 1.88 52.32
N LEU A 257 -4.51 1.61 51.91
CA LEU A 257 -3.52 2.63 51.52
C LEU A 257 -3.78 3.20 50.12
N VAL A 258 -4.34 2.40 49.21
CA VAL A 258 -4.70 2.86 47.86
C VAL A 258 -5.96 3.72 47.87
N ILE A 259 -6.93 3.44 48.76
CA ILE A 259 -8.14 4.27 48.92
C ILE A 259 -7.83 5.66 49.50
N THR A 260 -6.72 5.82 50.22
CA THR A 260 -6.35 7.09 50.86
C THR A 260 -5.52 8.01 49.95
N GLN A 261 -5.07 7.55 48.77
CA GLN A 261 -4.35 8.38 47.80
C GLN A 261 -5.29 9.00 46.74
N ARG A 262 -5.08 10.28 46.44
CA ARG A 262 -6.00 11.13 45.66
C ARG A 262 -6.23 10.68 44.22
N ASN A 263 -5.21 10.12 43.54
CA ASN A 263 -5.29 9.69 42.14
C ASN A 263 -5.98 8.32 41.91
N PRO A 264 -5.70 7.25 42.70
CA PRO A 264 -6.42 5.99 42.57
C PRO A 264 -7.88 6.06 43.05
N ALA A 265 -8.24 7.02 43.92
CA ALA A 265 -9.62 7.29 44.28
C ALA A 265 -10.48 7.67 43.06
N PHE A 266 -9.98 8.52 42.14
CA PHE A 266 -10.72 8.87 40.91
C PHE A 266 -10.97 7.66 40.00
N LEU A 267 -10.01 6.73 39.91
CA LEU A 267 -10.18 5.49 39.16
C LEU A 267 -11.22 4.57 39.82
N TYR A 268 -11.21 4.46 41.15
CA TYR A 268 -12.17 3.67 41.90
C TYR A 268 -13.59 4.24 41.83
N TYR A 269 -13.75 5.54 42.06
CA TYR A 269 -15.04 6.22 41.88
C TYR A 269 -15.51 6.18 40.43
N GLY A 270 -14.59 6.30 39.46
CA GLY A 270 -14.90 6.13 38.03
C GLY A 270 -15.43 4.73 37.71
N LEU A 271 -14.83 3.68 38.26
CA LEU A 271 -15.30 2.29 38.12
C LEU A 271 -16.65 2.06 38.80
N ILE A 272 -16.88 2.65 39.98
CA ILE A 272 -18.18 2.58 40.67
C ILE A 272 -19.26 3.29 39.85
N ILE A 273 -18.98 4.48 39.33
CA ILE A 273 -19.91 5.24 38.50
C ILE A 273 -20.25 4.43 37.24
N LEU A 274 -19.24 3.85 36.58
CA LEU A 274 -19.45 2.99 35.41
C LEU A 274 -20.30 1.75 35.75
N PHE A 275 -20.06 1.14 36.91
CA PHE A 275 -20.85 0.02 37.41
C PHE A 275 -22.32 0.40 37.66
N PHE A 276 -22.57 1.57 38.24
CA PHE A 276 -23.95 2.07 38.43
C PHE A 276 -24.63 2.43 37.11
N ILE A 277 -23.89 2.96 36.12
CA ILE A 277 -24.42 3.20 34.77
C ILE A 277 -24.80 1.87 34.11
N LEU A 278 -23.94 0.84 34.22
CA LEU A 278 -24.24 -0.49 33.69
C LEU A 278 -25.45 -1.12 34.39
N LEU A 279 -25.58 -0.99 35.71
CA LEU A 279 -26.76 -1.43 36.45
C LEU A 279 -28.02 -0.67 36.01
N ALA A 280 -27.93 0.64 35.82
CA ALA A 280 -29.05 1.48 35.39
C ALA A 280 -29.54 1.15 33.96
N VAL A 281 -28.69 0.57 33.11
CA VAL A 281 -29.10 0.09 31.79
C VAL A 281 -29.57 -1.37 31.84
N TYR A 282 -28.86 -2.22 32.58
CA TYR A 282 -29.13 -3.65 32.64
C TYR A 282 -30.41 -4.01 33.41
N VAL A 283 -30.68 -3.33 34.52
CA VAL A 283 -31.87 -3.61 35.35
C VAL A 283 -33.17 -3.28 34.61
N PRO A 284 -33.35 -2.12 33.94
CA PRO A 284 -34.56 -1.85 33.16
C PRO A 284 -34.73 -2.80 31.97
N MET A 285 -33.65 -3.19 31.28
CA MET A 285 -33.72 -4.19 30.21
C MET A 285 -34.26 -5.52 30.72
N LYS A 286 -33.70 -6.04 31.82
CA LYS A 286 -34.15 -7.29 32.44
C LYS A 286 -35.57 -7.20 33.01
N TRP A 287 -35.97 -6.04 33.50
CA TRP A 287 -37.33 -5.79 33.98
C TRP A 287 -38.34 -5.70 32.84
N GLY A 288 -37.94 -5.11 31.70
CA GLY A 288 -38.70 -5.09 30.46
C GLY A 288 -39.02 -6.51 29.99
N ASP A 289 -38.01 -7.35 29.85
CA ASP A 289 -38.17 -8.77 29.47
C ASP A 289 -39.10 -9.54 30.43
N TYR A 290 -39.03 -9.26 31.73
CA TYR A 290 -39.89 -9.90 32.73
C TYR A 290 -41.34 -9.42 32.63
N SER A 291 -41.55 -8.11 32.42
CA SER A 291 -42.89 -7.53 32.27
C SER A 291 -43.59 -7.98 30.98
N GLN A 292 -42.82 -8.12 29.90
CA GLN A 292 -43.32 -8.56 28.60
C GLN A 292 -43.67 -10.06 28.63
N GLY A 293 -42.88 -10.89 29.31
CA GLY A 293 -43.21 -12.30 29.54
C GLY A 293 -44.48 -12.50 30.40
N GLN A 294 -44.74 -11.62 31.37
CA GLN A 294 -45.99 -11.63 32.15
C GLN A 294 -47.19 -11.16 31.32
N PHE A 295 -46.99 -10.16 30.46
CA PHE A 295 -48.03 -9.65 29.56
C PHE A 295 -48.44 -10.71 28.52
N ASP A 296 -47.48 -11.38 27.87
CA ASP A 296 -47.73 -12.45 26.90
C ASP A 296 -48.45 -13.65 27.54
N GLN A 297 -48.14 -13.97 28.80
CA GLN A 297 -48.85 -14.99 29.55
C GLN A 297 -50.29 -14.59 29.89
N PHE A 298 -50.52 -13.30 30.16
CA PHE A 298 -51.87 -12.77 30.37
C PHE A 298 -52.69 -12.77 29.08
N GLU A 299 -52.11 -12.35 27.96
CA GLU A 299 -52.76 -12.31 26.64
C GLU A 299 -53.14 -13.72 26.15
N LYS A 300 -52.25 -14.71 26.33
CA LYS A 300 -52.57 -16.11 26.04
C LYS A 300 -53.72 -16.62 26.90
N ARG A 301 -53.79 -16.24 28.18
CA ARG A 301 -54.90 -16.62 29.07
C ARG A 301 -56.22 -15.94 28.66
N SER A 302 -56.21 -14.67 28.27
CA SER A 302 -57.44 -13.98 27.82
C SER A 302 -57.99 -14.54 26.50
N HIS A 303 -57.12 -14.93 25.55
CA HIS A 303 -57.56 -15.59 24.32
C HIS A 303 -58.11 -16.99 24.54
N THR A 304 -57.60 -17.72 25.54
CA THR A 304 -58.14 -19.03 25.94
C THR A 304 -59.55 -18.89 26.52
N VAL A 305 -59.80 -17.85 27.33
CA VAL A 305 -61.13 -17.59 27.94
C VAL A 305 -62.16 -17.06 26.92
N GLN A 306 -61.74 -16.27 25.92
CA GLN A 306 -62.65 -15.82 24.84
C GLN A 306 -62.96 -16.92 23.82
N GLY A 307 -62.06 -17.89 23.61
CA GLY A 307 -62.30 -19.04 22.73
C GLY A 307 -63.36 -20.01 23.27
N ASP A 308 -63.48 -20.13 24.59
CA ASP A 308 -64.49 -20.98 25.26
C ASP A 308 -65.86 -20.28 25.44
N ALA A 309 -65.95 -18.97 25.24
CA ALA A 309 -67.20 -18.21 25.31
C ALA A 309 -67.94 -18.10 23.95
N GLY A 310 -67.41 -18.73 22.90
CA GLY A 310 -67.93 -18.69 21.53
C GLY A 310 -68.50 -20.02 21.01
N ARG A 311 -68.90 -20.94 21.90
CA ARG A 311 -69.67 -22.15 21.58
C ARG A 311 -70.94 -22.22 22.43
#